data_AF-A0A7S3WQ96-F1
#
_entry.id   AF-A0A7S3WQ96-F1
#
_cell.length_a   1.000
_cell.length_b   1.000
_cell.length_c   1.000
_cell.angle_alpha   90.00
_cell.angle_beta   90.00
_cell.angle_gamma   90.00
#
_symmetry.space_group_name_H-M   'P 1'
#
loop_
_entity.id
_entity.type
_entity.pdbx_description
1 polymer ?
#
loop_
_entity_poly.entity_id
_entity_poly.type
_entity_poly.pdbx_seq_one_letter_code
_entity_poly.pdbx_strand_id
1 'polypeptide(L)'
;AGLATWDRSWSKGKRTFCCAAKGRGCAAWDCKSGGKETWSKEKKQWCCIKAGKCGTTTHVFDCAAGFANWEKGWHDDKQRWCCKNAGRGCDLTEPFDCDAGFANWEKDWHNDKKKWCCKDVGRGCNMTEPFDCDAGFANWEKGWYDDKKQWCCEHAERGCPMPDEFDCDAGFANW
;
A
#
# COMPACT_ATOMS: atom_id res chain seq x y z
N ALA A 1 25.62 3.59 1.50
CA ALA A 1 24.75 4.75 1.79
C ALA A 1 23.73 4.87 0.66
N GLY A 2 22.45 4.55 0.93
CA GLY A 2 21.40 4.63 -0.09
C GLY A 2 20.98 6.09 -0.27
N LEU A 3 21.06 6.60 -1.50
CA LEU A 3 20.66 7.98 -1.81
C LEU A 3 19.19 8.20 -1.39
N ALA A 4 18.94 9.25 -0.62
CA ALA A 4 17.62 9.64 -0.17
C ALA A 4 16.81 10.13 -1.38
N THR A 5 15.77 9.38 -1.74
CA THR A 5 14.88 9.70 -2.87
C THR A 5 13.60 10.35 -2.33
N TRP A 6 13.05 11.32 -3.07
CA TRP A 6 11.89 12.12 -2.61
C TRP A 6 10.66 11.26 -2.27
N ASP A 7 10.50 10.09 -2.89
CA ASP A 7 9.39 9.15 -2.62
C ASP A 7 9.40 8.59 -1.18
N ARG A 8 10.55 8.63 -0.51
CA ARG A 8 10.72 8.14 0.87
C ARG A 8 11.01 9.24 1.88
N SER A 9 11.46 10.41 1.42
CA SER A 9 11.86 11.52 2.29
C SER A 9 10.89 12.69 2.29
N TRP A 10 9.98 12.80 1.31
CA TRP A 10 9.01 13.89 1.26
C TRP A 10 7.66 13.48 1.87
N SER A 11 7.17 14.32 2.78
CA SER A 11 5.80 14.22 3.29
C SER A 11 4.78 14.37 2.15
N LYS A 12 3.53 13.91 2.38
CA LYS A 12 2.44 14.09 1.41
C LYS A 12 2.23 15.57 1.07
N GLY A 13 2.26 16.45 2.07
CA GLY A 13 2.16 17.91 1.87
C GLY A 13 3.26 18.46 0.96
N LYS A 14 4.51 18.02 1.18
CA LYS A 14 5.65 18.41 0.35
C LYS A 14 5.50 17.93 -1.10
N ARG A 15 5.05 16.69 -1.31
CA ARG A 15 4.77 16.15 -2.65
C ARG A 15 3.65 16.90 -3.36
N THR A 16 2.55 17.16 -2.67
CA THR A 16 1.40 17.89 -3.24
C THR A 16 1.80 19.31 -3.66
N PHE A 17 2.47 20.05 -2.77
CA PHE A 17 2.92 21.40 -3.08
C PHE A 17 3.95 21.42 -4.21
N CYS A 18 5.01 20.61 -4.12
CA CYS A 18 6.07 20.60 -5.12
C CYS A 18 5.63 20.08 -6.48
N CYS A 19 4.63 19.20 -6.51
CA CYS A 19 4.00 18.79 -7.75
C CYS A 19 3.23 19.95 -8.39
N ALA A 20 2.40 20.66 -7.62
CA ALA A 20 1.59 21.77 -8.13
C ALA A 20 2.43 23.01 -8.51
N ALA A 21 3.43 23.36 -7.69
CA ALA A 21 4.21 24.59 -7.85
C ALA A 21 5.40 24.44 -8.80
N LYS A 22 6.02 23.26 -8.89
CA LYS A 22 7.28 23.02 -9.61
C LYS A 22 7.27 21.78 -10.52
N GLY A 23 6.20 20.98 -10.53
CA GLY A 23 6.12 19.74 -11.30
C GLY A 23 7.05 18.63 -10.80
N ARG A 24 7.55 18.72 -9.56
CA ARG A 24 8.50 17.76 -8.98
C ARG A 24 7.80 16.83 -7.98
N GLY A 25 8.19 15.56 -7.95
CA GLY A 25 7.65 14.59 -6.98
C GLY A 25 6.16 14.25 -7.15
N CYS A 26 5.60 14.47 -8.36
CA CYS A 26 4.19 14.21 -8.67
C CYS A 26 3.79 12.72 -8.70
N ALA A 27 4.77 11.83 -8.89
CA ALA A 27 4.53 10.40 -8.89
C ALA A 27 4.38 9.87 -7.45
N ALA A 28 3.77 8.70 -7.27
CA ALA A 28 3.78 8.07 -5.95
C ALA A 28 5.17 7.47 -5.63
N TRP A 29 5.91 7.07 -6.65
CA TRP A 29 7.25 6.48 -6.52
C TRP A 29 8.20 6.99 -7.62
N ASP A 30 9.48 7.17 -7.27
CA ASP A 30 10.54 7.48 -8.24
C ASP A 30 11.09 6.20 -8.87
N CYS A 31 10.68 5.93 -10.11
CA CYS A 31 11.11 4.77 -10.88
C CYS A 31 12.43 4.96 -11.64
N LYS A 32 13.05 6.14 -11.53
CA LYS A 32 14.32 6.48 -12.19
C LYS A 32 15.52 6.37 -11.26
N SER A 33 15.30 6.47 -9.95
CA SER A 33 16.36 6.48 -8.93
C SER A 33 16.49 5.16 -8.17
N GLY A 34 17.72 4.68 -8.03
CA GLY A 34 18.07 3.42 -7.34
C GLY A 34 17.93 2.16 -8.21
N GLY A 35 18.71 1.12 -7.91
CA GLY A 35 18.65 -0.16 -8.62
C GLY A 35 17.40 -0.96 -8.27
N LYS A 36 16.78 -1.63 -9.26
CA LYS A 36 15.59 -2.48 -9.06
C LYS A 36 15.76 -3.50 -7.93
N GLU A 37 16.99 -3.99 -7.70
CA GLU A 37 17.35 -4.91 -6.62
C GLU A 37 16.92 -4.39 -5.23
N THR A 38 17.13 -3.09 -4.97
CA THR A 38 16.93 -2.45 -3.66
C THR A 38 15.54 -1.82 -3.50
N TRP A 39 14.69 -1.92 -4.52
CA TRP A 39 13.32 -1.42 -4.44
C TRP A 39 12.45 -2.34 -3.56
N SER A 40 11.60 -1.72 -2.73
CA SER A 40 10.55 -2.43 -2.00
C SER A 40 9.57 -3.10 -2.98
N LYS A 41 8.83 -4.10 -2.50
CA LYS A 41 7.85 -4.83 -3.31
C LYS A 41 6.81 -3.88 -3.90
N GLU A 42 6.37 -2.90 -3.12
CA GLU A 42 5.38 -1.89 -3.47
C GLU A 42 5.92 -0.95 -4.57
N LYS A 43 7.18 -0.50 -4.45
CA LYS A 43 7.83 0.34 -5.46
C LYS A 43 8.00 -0.39 -6.79
N LYS A 44 8.40 -1.67 -6.76
CA LYS A 44 8.49 -2.55 -7.96
C LYS A 44 7.16 -2.68 -8.67
N GLN A 45 6.08 -2.96 -7.92
CA GLN A 45 4.74 -3.11 -8.48
C GLN A 45 4.23 -1.80 -9.09
N TRP A 46 4.33 -0.68 -8.37
CA TRP A 46 3.86 0.61 -8.86
C TRP A 46 4.61 1.07 -10.12
N CYS A 47 5.94 0.96 -10.12
CA CYS A 47 6.78 1.32 -11.26
C CYS A 47 6.61 0.41 -12.47
N CYS A 48 6.20 -0.84 -12.27
CA CYS A 48 5.82 -1.73 -13.37
C CYS A 48 4.52 -1.24 -14.04
N ILE A 49 3.46 -0.97 -13.26
CA ILE A 49 2.15 -0.56 -13.78
C ILE A 49 2.19 0.84 -14.41
N LYS A 50 2.90 1.78 -13.77
CA LYS A 50 2.85 3.21 -14.15
C LYS A 50 4.02 3.66 -15.02
N ALA A 51 5.17 3.01 -14.96
CA ALA A 51 6.36 3.41 -15.72
C ALA A 51 6.91 2.30 -16.64
N GLY A 52 6.24 1.14 -16.74
CA GLY A 52 6.66 0.02 -17.58
C GLY A 52 8.02 -0.58 -17.19
N LYS A 53 8.55 -0.23 -16.01
CA LYS A 53 9.86 -0.70 -15.51
C LYS A 53 9.72 -2.06 -14.83
N CYS A 54 8.90 -2.94 -15.38
CA CYS A 54 8.74 -4.29 -14.89
C CYS A 54 10.10 -5.02 -14.86
N GLY A 55 10.32 -5.86 -13.85
CA GLY A 55 11.30 -6.93 -14.01
C GLY A 55 10.81 -7.82 -15.14
N THR A 56 11.70 -8.29 -16.00
CA THR A 56 11.38 -9.32 -16.99
C THR A 56 11.21 -10.66 -16.27
N THR A 57 10.14 -10.76 -15.50
CA THR A 57 9.49 -12.04 -15.35
C THR A 57 8.13 -11.88 -16.00
N THR A 58 8.11 -12.16 -17.30
CA THR A 58 6.92 -12.65 -17.97
C THR A 58 6.53 -13.93 -17.23
N HIS A 59 5.85 -13.81 -16.09
CA HIS A 59 5.35 -14.94 -15.33
C HIS A 59 4.15 -15.50 -16.10
N VAL A 60 4.43 -16.17 -17.22
CA VAL A 60 3.51 -17.17 -17.76
C VAL A 60 3.55 -18.30 -16.75
N PHE A 61 2.62 -18.29 -15.80
CA PHE A 61 2.56 -19.35 -14.81
C PHE A 61 2.05 -20.61 -15.50
N ASP A 62 2.82 -21.69 -15.43
CA ASP A 62 2.36 -23.01 -15.85
C ASP A 62 1.39 -23.55 -14.80
N CYS A 63 0.09 -23.51 -15.14
CA CYS A 63 -0.99 -23.96 -14.27
C CYS A 63 -1.16 -25.49 -14.19
N ALA A 64 -0.38 -26.26 -14.96
CA ALA A 64 -0.29 -27.71 -14.81
C ALA A 64 0.84 -28.09 -13.84
N ALA A 65 1.95 -27.33 -13.84
CA ALA A 65 3.10 -27.63 -12.99
C ALA A 65 2.76 -27.59 -11.49
N GLY A 66 2.87 -28.73 -10.82
CA GLY A 66 2.57 -28.87 -9.39
C GLY A 66 1.09 -28.74 -9.05
N PHE A 67 0.18 -28.90 -10.03
CA PHE A 67 -1.26 -28.78 -9.79
C PHE A 67 -1.79 -29.80 -8.76
N ALA A 68 -1.21 -30.99 -8.66
CA ALA A 68 -1.67 -32.03 -7.72
C ALA A 68 -1.56 -31.61 -6.22
N ASN A 69 -0.65 -30.69 -5.88
CA ASN A 69 -0.44 -30.17 -4.53
C ASN A 69 -0.54 -28.63 -4.52
N TRP A 70 -1.36 -28.06 -5.40
CA TRP A 70 -1.40 -26.63 -5.65
C TRP A 70 -1.68 -25.80 -4.37
N GLU A 71 -2.55 -26.28 -3.48
CA GLU A 71 -2.90 -25.61 -2.20
C GLU A 71 -1.67 -25.31 -1.32
N LYS A 72 -0.71 -26.23 -1.27
CA LYS A 72 0.50 -26.10 -0.45
C LYS A 72 1.74 -25.71 -1.24
N GLY A 73 1.72 -25.97 -2.55
CA GLY A 73 2.89 -25.86 -3.43
C GLY A 73 2.90 -24.64 -4.33
N TRP A 74 1.77 -23.96 -4.52
CA TRP A 74 1.71 -22.72 -5.29
C TRP A 74 1.78 -21.52 -4.33
N HIS A 75 2.63 -20.55 -4.66
CA HIS A 75 2.56 -19.22 -4.05
C HIS A 75 1.32 -18.45 -4.53
N ASP A 76 0.83 -17.52 -3.71
CA ASP A 76 -0.40 -16.74 -3.92
C ASP A 76 -0.53 -16.12 -5.33
N ASP A 77 0.58 -15.65 -5.89
CA ASP A 77 0.61 -15.04 -7.23
C ASP A 77 0.31 -16.06 -8.35
N LYS A 78 0.82 -17.29 -8.22
CA LYS A 78 0.56 -18.38 -9.15
C LYS A 78 -0.88 -18.87 -9.04
N GLN A 79 -1.38 -19.03 -7.80
CA GLN A 79 -2.78 -19.41 -7.55
C GLN A 79 -3.75 -18.40 -8.17
N ARG A 80 -3.55 -17.11 -7.89
CA ARG A 80 -4.40 -16.03 -8.39
C ARG A 80 -4.38 -15.93 -9.91
N TRP A 81 -3.21 -16.06 -10.52
CA TRP A 81 -3.08 -15.99 -11.97
C TRP A 81 -3.69 -17.20 -12.66
N CYS A 82 -3.44 -18.42 -12.16
CA CYS A 82 -3.98 -19.64 -12.73
C CYS A 82 -5.49 -19.78 -12.53
N CYS A 83 -6.01 -19.27 -11.40
CA CYS A 83 -7.43 -19.20 -11.18
C CYS A 83 -8.11 -18.29 -12.22
N LYS A 84 -7.56 -17.10 -12.46
CA LYS A 84 -8.13 -16.12 -13.40
C LYS A 84 -8.00 -16.52 -14.87
N ASN A 85 -6.87 -17.10 -15.28
CA ASN A 85 -6.55 -17.32 -16.70
C ASN A 85 -6.74 -18.77 -17.18
N ALA A 86 -6.67 -19.75 -16.27
CA ALA A 86 -6.77 -21.17 -16.59
C ALA A 86 -7.87 -21.91 -15.81
N GLY A 87 -8.57 -21.23 -14.89
CA GLY A 87 -9.60 -21.84 -14.04
C GLY A 87 -9.07 -22.94 -13.10
N ARG A 88 -7.78 -22.92 -12.76
CA ARG A 88 -7.10 -23.95 -11.97
C ARG A 88 -6.51 -23.37 -10.70
N GLY A 89 -6.60 -24.12 -9.61
CA GLY A 89 -6.05 -23.72 -8.31
C GLY A 89 -6.76 -22.50 -7.73
N CYS A 90 -8.07 -22.43 -7.97
CA CYS A 90 -8.94 -21.53 -7.25
C CYS A 90 -9.29 -22.19 -5.92
N ASP A 91 -9.02 -21.49 -4.82
CA ASP A 91 -9.67 -21.81 -3.56
C ASP A 91 -11.12 -21.35 -3.66
N LEU A 92 -11.98 -22.25 -4.16
CA LEU A 92 -13.42 -22.05 -4.23
C LEU A 92 -14.10 -22.50 -2.93
N THR A 93 -13.44 -22.36 -1.79
CA THR A 93 -14.18 -22.28 -0.53
C THR A 93 -14.98 -20.98 -0.51
N GLU A 94 -16.09 -20.98 -1.26
CA GLU A 94 -17.17 -20.00 -1.20
C GLU A 94 -17.83 -19.99 0.18
N PRO A 95 -18.60 -18.95 0.53
CA PRO A 95 -18.20 -17.57 0.71
C PRO A 95 -17.55 -17.41 2.09
N PHE A 96 -16.85 -16.31 2.37
CA PHE A 96 -16.38 -16.10 3.74
C PHE A 96 -17.57 -16.11 4.72
N ASP A 97 -17.66 -17.13 5.56
CA ASP A 97 -18.66 -17.18 6.62
C ASP A 97 -18.34 -16.08 7.64
N CYS A 98 -19.08 -14.98 7.55
CA CYS A 98 -18.91 -13.81 8.41
C CYS A 98 -19.38 -14.02 9.85
N ASP A 99 -19.98 -15.17 10.15
CA ASP A 99 -20.34 -15.60 11.50
C ASP A 99 -19.23 -16.48 12.12
N ALA A 100 -18.53 -17.26 11.30
CA ALA A 100 -17.43 -18.12 11.74
C ALA A 100 -16.27 -17.31 12.36
N GLY A 101 -16.06 -17.49 13.66
CA GLY A 101 -15.01 -16.82 14.43
C GLY A 101 -15.28 -15.33 14.65
N PHE A 102 -16.54 -14.88 14.56
CA PHE A 102 -16.86 -13.45 14.72
C PHE A 102 -16.43 -12.91 16.09
N ALA A 103 -16.48 -13.67 17.18
CA ALA A 103 -16.14 -13.17 18.52
C ALA A 103 -14.71 -12.57 18.64
N ASN A 104 -13.76 -13.06 17.83
CA ASN A 104 -12.38 -12.59 17.80
C ASN A 104 -11.97 -12.11 16.40
N TRP A 105 -12.93 -11.71 15.58
CA TRP A 105 -12.74 -11.40 14.15
C TRP A 105 -11.58 -10.42 13.89
N GLU A 106 -11.35 -9.46 14.79
CA GLU A 106 -10.30 -8.46 14.68
C GLU A 106 -8.89 -9.09 14.68
N LYS A 107 -8.67 -10.17 15.44
CA LYS A 107 -7.38 -10.87 15.52
C LYS A 107 -7.33 -12.06 14.57
N ASP A 108 -8.44 -12.76 14.43
CA ASP A 108 -8.45 -14.09 13.82
C ASP A 108 -8.83 -14.06 12.33
N TRP A 109 -9.55 -13.03 11.85
CA TRP A 109 -9.86 -12.95 10.43
C TRP A 109 -8.67 -12.39 9.64
N HIS A 110 -8.34 -13.07 8.55
CA HIS A 110 -7.46 -12.54 7.51
C HIS A 110 -8.08 -11.28 6.86
N ASN A 111 -7.22 -10.42 6.33
CA ASN A 111 -7.63 -9.12 5.78
C ASN A 111 -8.66 -9.25 4.65
N ASP A 112 -8.61 -10.31 3.86
CA ASP A 112 -9.53 -10.52 2.75
C ASP A 112 -10.93 -10.92 3.23
N LYS A 113 -11.03 -11.74 4.30
CA LYS A 113 -12.29 -12.05 4.99
C LYS A 113 -12.91 -10.80 5.62
N LYS A 114 -12.10 -9.99 6.32
CA LYS A 114 -12.54 -8.71 6.89
C LYS A 114 -13.10 -7.76 5.84
N LYS A 115 -12.37 -7.58 4.73
CA LYS A 115 -12.79 -6.68 3.65
C LYS A 115 -14.08 -7.15 2.97
N TRP A 116 -14.18 -8.45 2.66
CA TRP A 116 -15.36 -9.00 2.01
C TRP A 116 -16.57 -8.99 2.93
N CYS A 117 -16.44 -9.48 4.16
CA CYS A 117 -17.54 -9.47 5.14
C CYS A 117 -18.00 -8.06 5.48
N CYS A 118 -17.09 -7.08 5.52
CA CYS A 118 -17.47 -5.70 5.76
C CYS A 118 -18.20 -5.09 4.55
N LYS A 119 -17.76 -5.37 3.32
CA LYS A 119 -18.33 -4.80 2.09
C LYS A 119 -19.66 -5.45 1.68
N ASP A 120 -19.73 -6.77 1.70
CA ASP A 120 -20.83 -7.54 1.10
C ASP A 120 -21.88 -7.97 2.15
N VAL A 121 -21.48 -8.07 3.43
CA VAL A 121 -22.36 -8.54 4.54
C VAL A 121 -22.52 -7.48 5.66
N GLY A 122 -21.67 -6.45 5.70
CA GLY A 122 -21.68 -5.42 6.75
C GLY A 122 -21.14 -5.87 8.12
N ARG A 123 -20.34 -6.95 8.16
CA ARG A 123 -19.84 -7.56 9.40
C ARG A 123 -18.32 -7.48 9.51
N GLY A 124 -17.81 -7.32 10.73
CA GLY A 124 -16.37 -7.23 10.99
C GLY A 124 -15.74 -5.97 10.39
N CYS A 125 -16.46 -4.86 10.47
CA CYS A 125 -15.93 -3.54 10.17
C CYS A 125 -15.37 -2.95 11.47
N ASN A 126 -14.11 -2.50 11.47
CA ASN A 126 -13.59 -1.72 12.58
C ASN A 126 -14.03 -0.28 12.37
N MET A 127 -15.07 0.15 13.10
CA MET A 127 -15.55 1.54 13.08
C MET A 127 -14.94 2.39 14.20
N THR A 128 -13.83 1.95 14.82
CA THR A 128 -13.06 2.88 15.65
C THR A 128 -12.22 3.75 14.73
N GLU A 129 -12.39 5.06 14.85
CA GLU A 129 -11.51 6.05 14.23
C GLU A 129 -10.06 5.64 14.51
N PRO A 130 -9.27 5.29 13.48
CA PRO A 130 -7.98 4.64 13.69
C PRO A 130 -6.97 5.54 14.42
N PHE A 131 -7.25 6.84 14.54
CA PHE A 131 -6.37 7.82 15.16
C PHE A 131 -7.13 8.81 16.04
N ASP A 132 -6.76 8.86 17.32
CA ASP A 132 -7.17 9.92 18.25
C ASP A 132 -6.41 11.22 17.94
N CYS A 133 -7.09 12.21 17.37
CA CYS A 133 -6.52 13.49 16.95
C CYS A 133 -6.26 14.49 18.09
N ASP A 134 -6.69 14.18 19.31
CA ASP A 134 -6.41 14.97 20.50
C ASP A 134 -5.15 14.47 21.23
N ALA A 135 -4.90 13.16 21.18
CA ALA A 135 -3.74 12.54 21.80
C ALA A 135 -2.41 13.08 21.24
N GLY A 136 -1.72 13.86 22.08
CA GLY A 136 -0.42 14.44 21.75
C GLY A 136 -0.47 15.62 20.77
N PHE A 137 -1.64 16.26 20.62
CA PHE A 137 -1.81 17.37 19.67
C PHE A 137 -0.82 18.52 19.89
N ALA A 138 -0.46 18.86 21.14
CA ALA A 138 0.46 19.96 21.44
C ALA A 138 1.84 19.85 20.75
N ASN A 139 2.29 18.62 20.45
CA ASN A 139 3.55 18.35 19.76
C ASN A 139 3.32 17.56 18.46
N TRP A 140 2.13 17.67 17.85
CA TRP A 140 1.71 16.83 16.71
C TRP A 140 2.74 16.81 15.56
N GLU A 141 3.41 17.93 15.31
CA GLU A 141 4.38 18.09 14.23
C GLU A 141 5.58 17.14 14.37
N LYS A 142 6.07 16.92 15.59
CA LYS A 142 7.21 16.02 15.86
C LYS A 142 6.76 14.67 16.44
N GLY A 143 5.61 14.64 17.11
CA GLY A 143 5.13 13.51 17.88
C GLY A 143 4.17 12.58 17.13
N TRP A 144 3.54 13.03 16.05
CA TRP A 144 2.70 12.17 15.22
C TRP A 144 3.50 11.59 14.06
N TYR A 145 3.23 10.32 13.77
CA TYR A 145 3.63 9.69 12.51
C TYR A 145 2.76 10.20 11.36
N ASP A 146 3.29 10.14 10.13
CA ASP A 146 2.71 10.81 8.97
C ASP A 146 1.26 10.36 8.67
N ASP A 147 0.95 9.09 8.87
CA ASP A 147 -0.39 8.55 8.63
C ASP A 147 -1.44 9.15 9.59
N LYS A 148 -1.07 9.38 10.86
CA LYS A 148 -1.94 10.05 11.85
C LYS A 148 -2.14 11.52 11.51
N LYS A 149 -1.08 12.23 11.09
CA LYS A 149 -1.17 13.64 10.64
C LYS A 149 -2.12 13.79 9.46
N GLN A 150 -1.96 12.93 8.47
CA GLN A 150 -2.81 12.97 7.28
C GLN A 150 -4.26 12.66 7.62
N TRP A 151 -4.53 11.60 8.38
CA TRP A 151 -5.89 11.22 8.71
C TRP A 151 -6.60 12.28 9.56
N CYS A 152 -5.91 12.82 10.57
CA CYS A 152 -6.44 13.89 11.42
C CYS A 152 -6.64 15.22 10.69
N CYS A 153 -5.81 15.53 9.71
CA CYS A 153 -6.01 16.70 8.86
C CYS A 153 -7.24 16.51 7.93
N GLU A 154 -7.48 15.30 7.42
CA GLU A 154 -8.60 14.99 6.52
C GLU A 154 -9.96 14.82 7.22
N HIS A 155 -9.99 14.27 8.44
CA HIS A 155 -11.24 13.88 9.12
C HIS A 155 -11.56 14.74 10.35
N ALA A 156 -10.55 15.39 10.95
CA ALA A 156 -10.71 16.20 12.17
C ALA A 156 -10.18 17.64 12.01
N GLU A 157 -9.73 18.03 10.81
CA GLU A 157 -9.14 19.35 10.49
C GLU A 157 -8.00 19.76 11.44
N ARG A 158 -7.25 18.80 11.97
CA ARG A 158 -6.20 19.02 12.98
C ARG A 158 -4.85 18.52 12.50
N GLY A 159 -3.81 19.33 12.75
CA GLY A 159 -2.43 18.96 12.45
C GLY A 159 -2.10 19.02 10.96
N CYS A 160 -2.60 20.04 10.26
CA CYS A 160 -2.29 20.28 8.86
C CYS A 160 -0.98 21.11 8.74
N PRO A 161 0.03 20.67 7.98
CA PRO A 161 1.27 21.41 7.79
C PRO A 161 1.04 22.68 6.95
N MET A 162 1.71 23.79 7.31
CA MET A 162 1.63 25.04 6.53
C MET A 162 2.42 24.95 5.21
N PRO A 163 2.01 25.68 4.15
CA PRO A 163 2.56 25.55 2.79
C PRO A 163 3.98 26.11 2.56
N ASP A 164 4.49 27.00 3.42
CA ASP A 164 5.69 27.81 3.13
C ASP A 164 7.06 27.13 3.36
N GLU A 165 7.11 25.89 3.86
CA GLU A 165 8.40 25.24 4.22
C GLU A 165 8.83 24.11 3.27
N PHE A 166 8.19 23.98 2.11
CA PHE A 166 8.44 22.86 1.20
C PHE A 166 9.54 23.15 0.17
N ASP A 167 10.80 22.83 0.52
CA ASP A 167 11.93 22.83 -0.43
C ASP A 167 11.82 21.70 -1.47
N CYS A 168 11.41 22.05 -2.68
CA CYS A 168 11.17 21.13 -3.79
C CYS A 168 12.42 20.60 -4.50
N ASP A 169 13.62 20.99 -4.04
CA ASP A 169 14.90 20.57 -4.63
C ASP A 169 15.64 19.55 -3.75
N ALA A 170 15.20 19.36 -2.50
CA ALA A 170 15.73 18.35 -1.59
C ALA A 170 15.61 16.92 -2.15
N GLY A 171 16.73 16.25 -2.43
CA GLY A 171 16.75 14.85 -2.92
C GLY A 171 16.81 14.69 -4.44
N PHE A 172 16.92 15.79 -5.19
CA PHE A 172 17.22 15.80 -6.64
C PHE A 172 18.71 16.11 -6.90
N ALA A 173 19.62 15.58 -6.08
CA ALA A 173 21.05 15.91 -6.19
C ALA A 173 21.58 15.65 -7.62
N ASN A 174 21.99 16.75 -8.26
CA ASN A 174 22.47 16.87 -9.64
C ASN A 174 23.55 15.84 -9.97
N TRP A 175 23.31 14.95 -10.93
CA TRP A 175 24.26 14.54 -11.98
C TRP A 175 23.47 14.25 -13.26
#